data_AF-A0A1Z8VZ45-F1
#
_entry.id   AF-A0A1Z8VZ45-F1
#
_cell.length_a   1.000
_cell.length_b   1.000
_cell.length_c   1.000
_cell.angle_alpha   90.00
_cell.angle_beta   90.00
_cell.angle_gamma   90.00
#
_symmetry.space_group_name_H-M   'P 1'
#
loop_
_entity.id
_entity.type
_entity.pdbx_description
1 polymer ?
#
loop_
_entity_poly.entity_id
_entity_poly.type
_entity_poly.pdbx_seq_one_letter_code
_entity_poly.pdbx_strand_id
1 'polypeptide(L)'
;MVNEFIKLFSGYDGDFGIADMSKATLDAEKNKIKPDYEWSGRPITPQDYENHIQGKISIGIQPCKLNKTAQFGCIDIDPKNYADFKTEKYLALFQKFKLPLIPLMSKSGGL
;
A
#
# COMPACT_ATOMS: atom_id res chain seq x y z
N MET A 1 14.58 3.44 -13.22
CA MET A 1 13.76 2.62 -12.31
C MET A 1 13.13 3.49 -11.22
N VAL A 2 13.93 4.21 -10.42
CA VAL A 2 13.42 5.07 -9.33
C VAL A 2 12.51 6.20 -9.80
N ASN A 3 12.84 6.90 -10.89
CA ASN A 3 11.98 7.97 -11.43
C ASN A 3 10.57 7.48 -11.81
N GLU A 4 10.47 6.29 -12.43
CA GLU A 4 9.16 5.69 -12.76
C GLU A 4 8.41 5.26 -11.49
N PHE A 5 9.11 4.74 -10.49
CA PHE A 5 8.51 4.42 -9.20
C PHE A 5 7.93 5.67 -8.52
N ILE A 6 8.69 6.76 -8.45
CA ILE A 6 8.22 8.04 -7.90
C ILE A 6 6.99 8.54 -8.66
N LYS A 7 7.02 8.47 -9.99
CA LYS A 7 5.90 8.90 -10.83
C LYS A 7 4.61 8.13 -10.52
N LEU A 8 4.71 6.82 -10.32
CA LEU A 8 3.55 5.95 -10.07
C LEU A 8 3.05 6.03 -8.62
N PHE A 9 3.95 6.16 -7.65
CA PHE A 9 3.65 6.00 -6.22
C PHE A 9 3.82 7.28 -5.39
N SER A 10 3.86 8.45 -6.03
CA SER A 10 3.82 9.74 -5.33
C SER A 10 2.42 10.10 -4.85
N GLY A 11 2.36 10.78 -3.70
CA GLY A 11 1.15 11.26 -3.07
C GLY A 11 1.42 12.60 -2.40
N TYR A 12 0.97 12.77 -1.15
CA TYR A 12 1.42 13.85 -0.30
C TYR A 12 2.93 13.78 -0.09
N ASP A 13 3.61 14.91 -0.21
CA ASP A 13 5.08 15.02 -0.20
C ASP A 13 5.62 15.79 1.01
N GLY A 14 4.76 16.42 1.80
CA GLY A 14 5.15 17.20 2.98
C GLY A 14 5.56 16.37 4.21
N ASP A 15 5.18 15.08 4.24
CA ASP A 15 5.61 14.09 5.23
C ASP A 15 5.39 12.68 4.70
N PHE A 16 6.02 11.69 5.32
CA PHE A 16 5.89 10.28 5.00
C PHE A 16 6.10 9.41 6.24
N GLY A 17 5.50 8.23 6.24
CA GLY A 17 5.69 7.23 7.29
C GLY A 17 7.01 6.48 7.11
N ILE A 18 7.63 6.09 8.21
CA ILE A 18 8.80 5.22 8.26
C ILE A 18 8.44 4.00 9.10
N ALA A 19 8.87 2.82 8.63
CA ALA A 19 8.83 1.59 9.43
C ALA A 19 10.24 1.25 9.90
N ASP A 20 10.51 1.49 11.19
CA ASP A 20 11.79 1.16 11.83
C ASP A 20 11.80 -0.33 12.22
N MET A 21 12.56 -1.10 11.43
CA MET A 21 12.74 -2.53 11.65
C MET A 21 13.72 -2.84 12.80
N SER A 22 14.54 -1.89 13.25
CA SER A 22 15.54 -2.12 14.30
C SER A 22 14.92 -2.38 15.67
N LYS A 23 13.69 -1.89 15.89
CA LYS A 23 12.89 -2.06 17.11
C LYS A 23 11.73 -3.03 16.93
N ALA A 24 11.72 -3.81 15.86
CA ALA A 24 10.58 -4.65 15.54
C ALA A 24 10.33 -5.70 16.62
N THR A 25 9.06 -5.90 16.97
CA THR A 25 8.62 -6.87 17.97
C THR A 25 7.80 -7.99 17.31
N LEU A 26 7.73 -9.16 17.95
CA LEU A 26 6.86 -10.24 17.48
C LEU A 26 5.45 -10.05 18.06
N ASP A 27 4.47 -9.86 17.18
CA ASP A 27 3.05 -9.97 17.52
C ASP A 27 2.71 -11.47 17.59
N ALA A 28 2.68 -12.00 18.81
CA ALA A 28 2.47 -13.43 19.08
C ALA A 28 1.06 -13.90 18.69
N GLU A 29 0.05 -13.04 18.72
CA GLU A 29 -1.33 -13.39 18.32
C GLU A 29 -1.43 -13.58 16.80
N LYS A 30 -0.75 -12.73 16.04
CA LYS A 30 -0.77 -12.77 14.57
C LYS A 30 0.39 -13.54 13.96
N ASN A 31 1.35 -13.96 14.78
CA ASN A 31 2.63 -14.53 14.36
C ASN A 31 3.33 -13.67 13.29
N LYS A 32 3.37 -12.35 13.50
CA LYS A 32 3.92 -11.37 12.56
C LYS A 32 4.95 -10.47 13.24
N ILE A 33 6.00 -10.11 12.51
CA ILE A 33 6.94 -9.06 12.94
C ILE A 33 6.24 -7.71 12.75
N LYS A 34 6.24 -6.90 13.80
CA LYS A 34 5.66 -5.56 13.83
C LYS A 34 6.78 -4.53 14.03
N PRO A 35 7.13 -3.74 13.01
CA PRO A 35 8.06 -2.62 13.18
C PRO A 35 7.42 -1.49 14.00
N ASP A 36 8.27 -0.58 14.45
CA ASP A 36 7.81 0.69 15.00
C ASP A 36 7.49 1.64 13.85
N TYR A 37 6.34 2.31 13.91
CA TYR A 37 5.87 3.19 12.85
C TYR A 37 5.91 4.64 13.33
N GLU A 38 6.63 5.47 12.58
CA GLU A 38 6.76 6.90 12.89
C GLU A 38 6.53 7.76 11.65
N TRP A 39 6.22 9.04 11.88
CA TRP A 39 6.23 10.05 10.84
C TRP A 39 7.61 10.67 10.75
N SER A 40 8.10 10.91 9.53
CA SER A 40 9.45 11.44 9.31
C SER A 40 9.62 12.88 9.83
N GLY A 41 8.52 13.64 9.92
CA GLY A 41 8.53 15.06 10.30
C GLY A 41 9.19 15.96 9.26
N ARG A 42 9.43 15.47 8.03
CA ARG A 42 10.03 16.24 6.93
C ARG A 42 9.45 15.82 5.57
N PRO A 43 9.58 16.69 4.55
CA PRO A 43 9.25 16.29 3.18
C PRO A 43 10.05 15.09 2.69
N ILE A 44 9.42 14.28 1.83
CA ILE A 44 10.08 13.16 1.17
C ILE A 44 11.01 13.64 0.05
N THR A 45 12.13 12.94 -0.14
CA THR A 45 13.11 13.22 -1.19
C THR A 45 13.27 12.05 -2.16
N PRO A 46 13.79 12.26 -3.38
CA PRO A 46 14.13 11.15 -4.29
C PRO A 46 15.07 10.11 -3.67
N GLN A 47 15.96 10.52 -2.77
CA GLN A 47 16.88 9.61 -2.07
C GLN A 47 16.14 8.66 -1.13
N ASP A 48 15.01 9.07 -0.55
CA ASP A 48 14.19 8.20 0.31
C ASP A 48 13.57 7.06 -0.50
N TYR A 49 13.07 7.36 -1.71
CA TYR A 49 12.58 6.35 -2.64
C TYR A 49 13.69 5.40 -3.10
N GLU A 50 14.88 5.92 -3.41
CA GLU A 50 16.05 5.09 -3.76
C GLU A 50 16.42 4.15 -2.61
N ASN A 51 16.53 4.69 -1.39
CA ASN A 51 16.83 3.91 -0.20
C ASN A 51 15.76 2.84 0.07
N HIS A 52 14.48 3.14 -0.21
CA HIS A 52 13.40 2.18 -0.09
C HIS A 52 13.52 1.02 -1.09
N ILE A 53 13.75 1.33 -2.37
CA ILE A 53 13.92 0.32 -3.42
C ILE A 53 15.15 -0.55 -3.15
N GLN A 54 16.20 0.03 -2.55
CA GLN A 54 17.40 -0.69 -2.12
C GLN A 54 17.21 -1.48 -0.81
N GLY A 55 16.04 -1.42 -0.17
CA GLY A 55 15.74 -2.11 1.07
C GLY A 55 16.44 -1.56 2.32
N LYS A 56 16.97 -0.33 2.25
CA LYS A 56 17.64 0.33 3.38
C LYS A 56 16.65 0.90 4.39
N ILE A 57 15.52 1.41 3.91
CA ILE A 57 14.43 1.96 4.72
C ILE A 57 13.09 1.47 4.17
N SER A 58 12.04 1.50 4.98
CA SER A 58 10.66 1.33 4.51
C SER A 58 9.92 2.64 4.65
N ILE A 59 9.34 3.13 3.55
CA ILE A 59 8.57 4.37 3.51
C ILE A 59 7.09 4.09 3.26
N GLY A 60 6.22 4.93 3.82
CA GLY A 60 4.78 4.94 3.57
C GLY A 60 4.33 6.29 3.07
N ILE A 61 3.70 6.34 1.90
CA ILE A 61 3.21 7.58 1.28
C ILE A 61 1.69 7.65 1.41
N GLN A 62 1.19 8.76 1.94
CA GLN A 62 -0.23 9.05 1.88
C GLN A 62 -0.61 9.34 0.42
N PRO A 63 -1.54 8.57 -0.20
CA PRO A 63 -1.78 8.64 -1.64
C PRO A 63 -2.43 9.95 -2.10
N CYS A 64 -3.20 10.61 -1.24
CA CYS A 64 -3.92 11.84 -1.58
C CYS A 64 -3.02 13.07 -1.49
N LYS A 65 -2.96 13.85 -2.57
CA LYS A 65 -2.29 15.16 -2.65
C LYS A 65 -3.17 16.27 -2.06
N LEU A 66 -2.58 17.43 -1.79
CA LEU A 66 -3.30 18.62 -1.29
C LEU A 66 -4.42 19.09 -2.22
N ASN A 67 -4.29 18.86 -3.53
CA ASN A 67 -5.32 19.17 -4.52
C ASN A 67 -6.43 18.10 -4.61
N LYS A 68 -6.51 17.17 -3.63
CA LYS A 68 -7.52 16.11 -3.55
C LYS A 68 -7.46 15.10 -4.71
N THR A 69 -6.29 14.93 -5.33
CA THR A 69 -6.05 13.90 -6.36
C THR A 69 -5.21 12.75 -5.80
N ALA A 70 -5.32 11.58 -6.42
CA ALA A 70 -4.50 10.41 -6.14
C ALA A 70 -4.06 9.78 -7.47
N GLN A 71 -2.83 9.27 -7.52
CA GLN A 71 -2.26 8.65 -8.72
C GLN A 71 -2.44 7.12 -8.73
N PHE A 72 -2.43 6.51 -7.55
CA PHE A 72 -2.53 5.08 -7.35
C PHE A 72 -3.39 4.77 -6.13
N GLY A 73 -4.14 3.68 -6.20
CA GLY A 73 -4.93 3.15 -5.10
C GLY A 73 -5.11 1.65 -5.28
N CYS A 74 -5.18 0.94 -4.16
CA CYS A 74 -5.46 -0.49 -4.11
C CYS A 74 -6.60 -0.71 -3.11
N ILE A 75 -7.50 -1.64 -3.43
CA ILE A 75 -8.56 -2.09 -2.53
C ILE A 75 -8.29 -3.56 -2.29
N ASP A 76 -8.10 -3.92 -1.02
CA ASP A 76 -7.91 -5.32 -0.61
C ASP A 76 -9.25 -5.88 -0.14
N ILE A 77 -9.77 -6.89 -0.85
CA ILE A 77 -11.01 -7.57 -0.49
C ILE A 77 -10.66 -8.87 0.23
N ASP A 78 -10.47 -8.76 1.56
CA ASP A 78 -10.08 -9.84 2.45
C ASP A 78 -11.26 -10.33 3.35
N PRO A 79 -12.03 -11.34 2.92
CA PRO A 79 -13.10 -11.91 3.74
C PRO A 79 -12.55 -12.77 4.88
N LYS A 80 -13.25 -12.79 6.02
CA LYS A 80 -12.90 -13.70 7.15
C LYS A 80 -12.96 -15.18 6.78
N ASN A 81 -13.80 -15.54 5.81
CA ASN A 81 -13.93 -16.90 5.29
C ASN A 81 -13.89 -16.86 3.76
N TYR A 82 -12.85 -17.46 3.19
CA TYR A 82 -12.66 -17.54 1.74
C TYR A 82 -13.54 -18.60 1.07
N ALA A 83 -14.11 -19.56 1.82
CA ALA A 83 -14.94 -20.62 1.24
C ALA A 83 -16.20 -20.08 0.54
N ASP A 84 -16.74 -18.96 1.03
CA ASP A 84 -17.91 -18.30 0.46
C ASP A 84 -17.54 -17.12 -0.45
N PHE A 85 -16.25 -16.89 -0.68
CA PHE A 85 -15.77 -15.79 -1.51
C PHE A 85 -16.00 -16.12 -2.98
N LYS A 86 -16.87 -15.35 -3.63
CA LYS A 86 -17.20 -15.51 -5.04
C LYS A 86 -16.68 -14.32 -5.83
N THR A 87 -15.51 -14.47 -6.43
CA THR A 87 -14.86 -13.44 -7.25
C THR A 87 -15.80 -12.92 -8.34
N GLU A 88 -16.62 -13.80 -8.95
CA GLU A 88 -17.57 -13.47 -10.01
C GLU A 88 -18.60 -12.42 -9.56
N LYS A 89 -18.99 -12.44 -8.28
CA LYS A 89 -19.91 -11.46 -7.70
C LYS A 89 -19.31 -10.05 -7.79
N TYR A 90 -18.03 -9.90 -7.44
CA TYR A 90 -17.34 -8.62 -7.47
C TYR A 90 -17.08 -8.17 -8.90
N LEU A 91 -16.63 -9.08 -9.77
CA LEU A 91 -16.46 -8.78 -11.20
C LEU A 91 -17.76 -8.30 -11.86
N ALA A 92 -18.90 -8.94 -11.54
CA ALA A 92 -20.21 -8.50 -12.02
C ALA A 92 -20.59 -7.11 -11.50
N LEU A 93 -20.26 -6.78 -10.25
CA LEU A 93 -20.47 -5.43 -9.70
C LEU A 93 -19.57 -4.40 -10.40
N PHE A 94 -18.30 -4.70 -10.62
CA PHE A 94 -17.36 -3.80 -11.30
C PHE A 94 -17.83 -3.49 -12.72
N GLN A 95 -18.29 -4.51 -13.46
CA GLN A 95 -18.88 -4.35 -14.78
C GLN A 95 -20.20 -3.55 -14.74
N LYS A 96 -21.11 -3.90 -13.83
CA LYS A 96 -22.42 -3.22 -13.68
C LYS A 96 -22.25 -1.73 -13.41
N PHE A 97 -21.34 -1.37 -12.52
CA PHE A 97 -21.07 0.02 -12.15
C PHE A 97 -20.00 0.70 -13.03
N LYS A 98 -19.47 -0.01 -14.03
CA LYS A 98 -18.41 0.47 -14.95
C LYS A 98 -17.22 1.07 -14.20
N LEU A 99 -16.80 0.40 -13.12
CA LEU A 99 -15.70 0.87 -12.29
C LEU A 99 -14.37 0.71 -13.05
N PRO A 100 -13.47 1.70 -13.01
CA PRO A 100 -12.16 1.64 -13.67
C PRO A 100 -11.14 0.86 -12.82
N LEU A 101 -11.47 -0.37 -12.44
CA LEU A 101 -10.65 -1.22 -11.58
C LEU A 101 -10.00 -2.35 -12.39
N ILE A 102 -8.76 -2.70 -12.03
CA ILE A 102 -8.07 -3.89 -12.53
C ILE A 102 -8.07 -4.92 -11.41
N PRO A 103 -8.92 -5.96 -11.46
CA PRO A 103 -8.97 -6.98 -10.42
C PRO A 103 -7.71 -7.88 -10.49
N LEU A 104 -7.11 -8.17 -9.33
CA LEU A 104 -5.94 -9.03 -9.21
C LEU A 104 -6.21 -10.07 -8.13
N MET A 105 -6.13 -11.35 -8.49
CA MET A 105 -6.33 -12.41 -7.49
C MET A 105 -5.15 -12.45 -6.51
N SER A 106 -5.44 -12.40 -5.21
CA SER A 106 -4.42 -12.46 -4.17
C SER A 106 -3.94 -13.91 -3.95
N LYS A 107 -2.79 -14.08 -3.28
CA LYS A 107 -2.26 -15.41 -2.93
C LYS A 107 -3.24 -16.24 -2.09
N SER A 108 -4.05 -15.60 -1.23
CA SER A 108 -5.02 -16.27 -0.36
C SER A 108 -6.34 -16.62 -1.06
N GLY A 109 -6.50 -16.27 -2.34
CA GLY A 109 -7.74 -16.47 -3.10
C GLY A 109 -8.75 -15.32 -2.99
N GLY A 110 -8.31 -14.17 -2.47
CA GLY A 110 -9.08 -12.92 -2.45
C GLY A 110 -8.93 -12.11 -3.75
N LEU A 111 -9.39 -10.86 -3.72
CA LEU A 111 -9.36 -9.94 -4.86
C LEU A 111 -8.84 -8.55 -4.47
#